data_AF-A0A482WV12-F1
#
_entry.id   AF-A0A482WV12-F1
#
_cell.length_a   1.000
_cell.length_b   1.000
_cell.length_c   1.000
_cell.angle_alpha   90.00
_cell.angle_beta   90.00
_cell.angle_gamma   90.00
#
_symmetry.space_group_name_H-M   'P 1'
#
loop_
_entity.id
_entity.type
_entity.pdbx_description
1 polymer ?
#
loop_
_entity_poly.entity_id
_entity_poly.type
_entity_poly.pdbx_seq_one_letter_code
_entity_poly.pdbx_strand_id
1 'polypeptide(L)'
;PLEMTVYKREHLNNWYSLGPLYLAKTLADIPFQVFFTIVYVSIVYYMTDQPQEIERFSMFLFVNILLSLVASCIGLLTGTALSIE
;
A
#
# COMPACT_ATOMS: atom_id res chain seq x y z
N PRO A 1 19.31 2.33 -6.86
CA PRO A 1 20.42 2.06 -7.80
C PRO A 1 21.50 1.07 -7.31
N LEU A 2 21.68 0.89 -5.99
CA LEU A 2 22.64 -0.11 -5.43
C LEU A 2 22.00 -1.49 -5.13
N GLU A 3 20.73 -1.53 -4.75
CA GLU A 3 19.98 -2.77 -4.44
C GLU A 3 19.62 -3.60 -5.69
N MET A 4 19.48 -2.96 -6.86
CA MET A 4 19.00 -3.59 -8.11
C MET A 4 20.02 -4.58 -8.70
N THR A 5 21.31 -4.37 -8.43
CA THR A 5 22.42 -5.16 -8.99
C THR A 5 22.63 -6.48 -8.25
N VAL A 6 22.34 -6.50 -6.94
CA VAL A 6 22.29 -7.74 -6.12
C VAL A 6 21.05 -8.56 -6.51
N TYR A 7 19.94 -7.87 -6.76
CA TYR A 7 18.68 -8.45 -7.19
C TYR A 7 18.75 -9.26 -8.49
N LYS A 8 19.44 -8.75 -9.51
CA LYS A 8 19.66 -9.49 -10.78
C LYS A 8 20.55 -10.72 -10.59
N ARG A 9 21.48 -10.71 -9.64
CA ARG A 9 22.36 -11.85 -9.34
C ARG A 9 21.62 -12.98 -8.60
N GLU A 10 20.70 -12.66 -7.69
CA GLU A 10 19.91 -13.66 -6.96
C GLU A 10 18.77 -14.24 -7.83
N HIS A 11 18.19 -13.44 -8.73
CA HIS A 11 17.16 -13.88 -9.68
C HIS A 11 17.67 -14.96 -10.66
N LEU A 12 18.91 -14.85 -11.14
CA LEU A 12 19.53 -15.84 -12.03
C LEU A 12 19.85 -17.18 -11.34
N ASN A 13 19.77 -17.24 -10.00
CA ASN A 13 20.09 -18.42 -9.20
C ASN A 13 18.85 -19.20 -8.70
N ASN A 14 17.64 -18.87 -9.18
CA ASN A 14 16.37 -19.51 -8.81
C ASN A 14 16.07 -19.60 -7.30
N TRP A 15 16.76 -18.83 -6.44
CA TRP A 15 16.60 -18.91 -4.98
C TRP A 15 15.45 -18.05 -4.45
N TYR A 16 15.01 -17.03 -5.21
CA TYR A 16 13.84 -16.20 -4.91
C TYR A 16 13.01 -15.90 -6.17
N SER A 17 11.75 -16.35 -6.16
CA SER A 17 10.76 -15.96 -7.18
C SER A 17 10.42 -14.47 -7.05
N LEU A 18 10.09 -13.81 -8.16
CA LEU A 18 9.69 -12.40 -8.20
C LEU A 18 8.43 -12.12 -7.33
N GLY A 19 7.59 -13.13 -7.12
CA GLY A 19 6.36 -13.05 -6.32
C GLY A 19 6.60 -12.71 -4.84
N PRO A 20 7.37 -13.50 -4.07
CA PRO A 20 7.59 -13.27 -2.64
C PRO A 20 8.21 -11.90 -2.31
N LEU A 21 9.02 -11.31 -3.20
CA LEU A 21 9.57 -9.99 -2.92
C LEU A 21 8.56 -8.86 -3.12
N TYR A 22 7.73 -8.95 -4.16
CA TYR A 22 6.63 -8.02 -4.36
C TYR A 22 5.63 -8.11 -3.20
N LEU A 23 5.35 -9.34 -2.72
CA LEU A 23 4.55 -9.57 -1.53
C LEU A 23 5.21 -9.00 -0.26
N ALA A 24 6.51 -9.21 -0.05
CA ALA A 24 7.23 -8.66 1.09
C ALA A 24 7.21 -7.14 1.11
N LYS A 25 7.38 -6.50 -0.05
CA LYS A 25 7.30 -5.04 -0.19
C LYS A 25 5.90 -4.53 0.10
N THR A 26 4.88 -5.18 -0.46
CA THR A 26 3.47 -4.83 -0.19
C THR A 26 3.12 -5.01 1.29
N LEU A 27 3.56 -6.10 1.92
CA LEU A 27 3.34 -6.38 3.34
C LEU A 27 4.05 -5.38 4.26
N ALA A 28 5.23 -4.90 3.87
CA ALA A 28 5.95 -3.87 4.61
C ALA A 28 5.24 -2.51 4.56
N ASP A 29 4.51 -2.21 3.48
CA ASP A 29 3.83 -0.92 3.28
C ASP A 29 2.44 -0.87 3.97
N ILE A 30 1.74 -2.02 4.10
CA ILE A 30 0.43 -2.12 4.76
C ILE A 30 0.35 -1.47 6.16
N PRO A 31 1.27 -1.72 7.12
CA PRO A 31 1.16 -1.13 8.45
C PRO A 31 1.24 0.41 8.42
N PHE A 32 2.10 0.96 7.56
CA PHE A 32 2.20 2.41 7.37
C PHE A 32 0.93 2.97 6.73
N GLN A 33 0.40 2.28 5.71
CA GLN A 33 -0.83 2.66 5.02
C GLN A 33 -2.03 2.72 5.97
N VAL A 34 -2.18 1.72 6.85
CA VAL A 34 -3.24 1.67 7.86
C VAL A 34 -3.10 2.82 8.85
N PHE A 35 -1.89 3.07 9.37
CA PHE A 35 -1.64 4.14 10.33
C PHE A 35 -2.00 5.53 9.76
N PHE A 36 -1.53 5.86 8.57
CA PHE A 36 -1.84 7.14 7.94
C PHE A 36 -3.34 7.29 7.61
N THR A 37 -3.98 6.19 7.19
CA THR A 37 -5.43 6.19 6.90
C THR A 37 -6.25 6.46 8.16
N ILE A 38 -5.88 5.87 9.31
CA ILE A 38 -6.55 6.12 10.59
C ILE A 38 -6.47 7.59 10.98
N VAL A 39 -5.27 8.19 10.90
CA VAL A 39 -5.06 9.61 11.23
C VAL A 39 -5.91 10.49 10.31
N TYR A 40 -5.88 10.24 9.00
CA TYR A 40 -6.69 10.98 8.03
C TYR A 40 -8.19 10.89 8.31
N VAL A 41 -8.70 9.67 8.47
CA VAL A 41 -10.12 9.42 8.75
C VAL A 41 -10.55 10.07 10.07
N SER A 42 -9.72 10.03 11.11
CA SER A 42 -10.03 10.67 12.39
C SER A 42 -10.22 12.18 12.25
N ILE A 43 -9.35 12.86 11.49
CA ILE A 43 -9.43 14.31 11.28
C ILE A 43 -10.69 14.67 10.48
N VAL A 44 -10.93 13.97 9.36
CA VAL A 44 -12.10 14.22 8.50
C VAL A 44 -13.40 13.98 9.24
N TYR A 45 -13.43 12.97 10.11
CA TYR A 45 -14.61 12.64 10.89
C TYR A 45 -14.96 13.75 11.89
N TYR A 46 -13.97 14.33 12.57
CA TYR A 46 -14.16 15.51 13.42
C TYR A 46 -14.56 16.75 12.60
N MET A 47 -14.00 16.95 11.41
CA MET A 47 -14.34 18.11 10.56
C MET A 47 -15.75 18.06 9.98
N THR A 48 -16.31 16.86 9.79
CA THR A 48 -17.62 16.66 9.14
C THR A 48 -18.75 16.53 10.16
N ASP A 49 -18.46 16.63 11.47
CA ASP A 49 -19.41 16.46 12.58
C ASP A 49 -20.30 15.20 12.43
N GLN A 50 -19.70 14.08 11.99
CA GLN A 50 -20.45 12.84 11.80
C GLN A 50 -20.84 12.18 13.14
N PRO A 51 -22.05 11.58 13.25
CA PRO A 51 -22.54 10.99 14.48
C PRO A 51 -21.68 9.81 14.93
N GLN A 52 -21.13 9.90 16.15
CA GLN A 52 -20.13 9.00 16.76
C GLN A 52 -20.63 7.56 17.03
N GLU A 53 -20.91 6.81 15.96
CA GLU A 53 -21.15 5.37 16.02
C GLU A 53 -19.90 4.62 15.54
N ILE A 54 -19.35 3.77 16.42
CA ILE A 54 -18.11 3.00 16.17
C ILE A 54 -18.26 2.07 14.96
N GLU A 55 -19.45 1.50 14.75
CA GLU A 55 -19.72 0.64 13.59
C GLU A 55 -19.64 1.39 12.26
N ARG A 56 -20.15 2.62 12.20
CA ARG A 56 -20.08 3.46 11.00
C ARG A 56 -18.65 3.92 10.73
N PHE A 57 -17.93 4.27 11.80
CA PHE A 57 -16.53 4.66 11.71
C PHE A 57 -15.66 3.51 11.18
N SER A 58 -15.88 2.28 11.66
CA SER A 58 -15.11 1.11 11.22
C SER A 58 -15.38 0.77 9.75
N MET A 59 -16.63 0.87 9.28
CA MET A 59 -16.97 0.67 7.87
C MET A 59 -16.30 1.73 6.97
N PHE A 60 -16.33 3.00 7.38
CA PHE A 60 -15.69 4.08 6.62
C PHE A 60 -14.16 3.92 6.57
N LEU A 61 -13.54 3.55 7.70
CA LEU A 61 -12.12 3.26 7.79
C LEU A 61 -11.72 2.09 6.88
N PHE A 62 -12.49 1.00 6.88
CA PHE A 62 -12.23 -0.17 6.04
C PHE A 62 -12.28 0.15 4.54
N VAL A 63 -13.29 0.92 4.10
CA VAL A 63 -13.39 1.37 2.71
C VAL A 63 -12.20 2.25 2.31
N ASN A 64 -11.74 3.14 3.17
CA ASN A 64 -10.57 3.98 2.90
C ASN A 64 -9.27 3.16 2.79
N ILE A 65 -9.09 2.13 3.62
CA ILE A 65 -7.94 1.20 3.52
C ILE A 65 -7.95 0.49 2.17
N LEU A 66 -9.11 -0.06 1.76
CA LEU A 66 -9.26 -0.73 0.46
C LEU A 66 -8.97 0.23 -0.71
N LEU A 67 -9.49 1.47 -0.64
CA LEU A 67 -9.25 2.48 -1.67
C LEU A 67 -7.76 2.81 -1.81
N SER A 68 -7.06 2.97 -0.68
CA SER A 68 -5.62 3.23 -0.67
C SER A 68 -4.81 2.04 -1.22
N LEU A 69 -5.26 0.80 -0.99
CA LEU A 69 -4.60 -0.39 -1.54
C LEU A 69 -4.76 -0.45 -3.07
N VAL A 70 -5.96 -0.15 -3.57
CA VAL A 70 -6.21 -0.07 -5.02
C VAL A 70 -5.36 1.03 -5.66
N ALA A 71 -5.29 2.20 -5.04
CA ALA A 71 -4.44 3.30 -5.50
C ALA A 71 -2.95 2.92 -5.56
N SER A 72 -2.47 2.16 -4.58
CA SER A 72 -1.10 1.66 -4.53
C SER A 72 -0.81 0.68 -5.67
N CYS A 73 -1.74 -0.23 -5.98
CA CYS A 73 -1.63 -1.12 -7.13
C CYS A 73 -1.56 -0.33 -8.45
N ILE A 74 -2.40 0.70 -8.61
CA ILE A 74 -2.37 1.56 -9.80
C ILE A 74 -1.02 2.29 -9.89
N GLY A 75 -0.51 2.84 -8.78
CA GLY A 75 0.80 3.49 -8.75
C GLY A 75 1.94 2.56 -9.18
N LEU A 76 1.91 1.30 -8.75
CA LEU A 76 2.90 0.29 -9.16
C LEU A 76 2.77 -0.05 -10.64
N LEU A 77 1.54 -0.25 -11.14
CA LEU A 77 1.29 -0.50 -12.56
C LEU A 77 1.75 0.67 -13.44
N THR A 78 1.38 1.90 -13.08
CA THR A 78 1.78 3.11 -13.79
C THR A 78 3.29 3.34 -13.72
N GLY A 79 3.92 3.08 -12.58
CA GLY A 79 5.38 3.15 -12.42
C GLY A 79 6.11 2.16 -13.33
N THR A 80 5.61 0.92 -13.43
CA THR A 80 6.18 -0.07 -14.37
C THR A 80 5.96 0.31 -15.83
N ALA A 81 4.77 0.83 -16.16
CA ALA A 81 4.41 1.22 -17.53
C ALA A 81 5.23 2.42 -18.04
N LEU A 82 5.46 3.42 -17.19
CA LEU A 82 6.26 4.61 -17.53
C LEU A 82 7.77 4.34 -17.51
N SER A 83 8.25 3.36 -16.74
CA SER A 83 9.67 2.98 -16.72
C SER A 83 10.17 2.23 -17.98
N ILE A 84 9.29 2.07 -18.98
CA ILE A 84 9.60 1.43 -20.27
C ILE A 84 10.16 2.44 -21.29
N GLU A 85 10.31 3.72 -20.92
CA GLU A 85 11.05 4.72 -21.72
C GLU A 85 12.45 5.03 -21.17
#